data_AF-A0A2N3FK30-F1
#
_entry.id   AF-A0A2N3FK30-F1
#
_cell.length_a   1.000
_cell.length_b   1.000
_cell.length_c   1.000
_cell.angle_alpha   90.00
_cell.angle_beta   90.00
_cell.angle_gamma   90.00
#
_symmetry.space_group_name_H-M   'P 1'
#
loop_
_entity.id
_entity.type
_entity.pdbx_description
1 polymer ?
#
loop_
_entity_poly.entity_id
_entity_poly.type
_entity_poly.pdbx_seq_one_letter_code
_entity_poly.pdbx_strand_id
1 'polypeptide(L)' 'MRIDSDNISTEGREVIRVRVDRIGSAGERELWWVALSFRDESTKPEGMFTDRTQALKLAGELAAAWGVKVAMADAAS' A
#
# COMPACT_ATOMS: atom_id res chain seq x y z
N MET A 1 5.84 8.17 11.33
CA MET A 1 5.40 7.13 12.28
C MET A 1 4.64 6.09 11.48
N ARG A 2 5.10 4.84 11.49
CA ARG A 2 4.47 3.71 10.78
C ARG A 2 3.52 3.02 11.76
N ILE A 3 2.29 2.77 11.35
CA ILE A 3 1.37 1.90 12.10
C ILE A 3 1.53 0.52 11.46
N ASP A 4 2.14 -0.42 12.19
CA ASP A 4 2.35 -1.78 11.70
C ASP A 4 0.99 -2.49 11.58
N SER A 5 0.77 -3.13 10.44
CA SER A 5 -0.46 -3.89 10.15
C SER A 5 -0.09 -5.37 10.01
N ASP A 6 -0.97 -6.24 10.51
CA ASP A 6 -0.79 -7.67 10.72
C ASP A 6 -0.07 -8.47 9.62
N ASN A 7 0.67 -9.49 10.08
CA ASN A 7 1.60 -10.32 9.32
C ASN A 7 0.87 -11.36 8.43
N ILE A 8 0.24 -10.91 7.34
CA ILE A 8 -0.37 -11.82 6.35
C ILE A 8 0.76 -12.53 5.57
N SER A 9 0.72 -13.87 5.48
CA SER A 9 1.72 -14.62 4.71
C SER A 9 1.57 -14.36 3.20
N THR A 10 2.72 -14.20 2.53
CA THR A 10 2.83 -14.07 1.07
C THR A 10 3.15 -15.40 0.38
N GLU A 11 3.33 -16.49 1.15
CA GLU A 11 3.74 -17.79 0.60
C GLU A 11 2.66 -18.37 -0.32
N GLY A 12 3.06 -18.74 -1.54
CA GLY A 12 2.18 -19.31 -2.57
C GLY A 12 1.29 -18.28 -3.29
N ARG A 13 1.41 -16.99 -2.98
CA ARG A 13 0.53 -15.94 -3.51
C ARG A 13 1.29 -15.01 -4.44
N GLU A 14 0.83 -14.92 -5.68
CA GLU A 14 1.42 -14.04 -6.68
C GLU A 14 0.99 -12.59 -6.43
N VAL A 15 1.96 -11.74 -6.09
CA VAL A 15 1.78 -10.29 -6.07
C VAL A 15 1.65 -9.79 -7.50
N ILE A 16 0.58 -9.07 -7.81
CA ILE A 16 0.32 -8.53 -9.16
C ILE A 16 0.53 -7.01 -9.25
N ARG A 17 0.44 -6.30 -8.13
CA ARG A 17 0.69 -4.85 -8.02
C ARG A 17 0.86 -4.43 -6.57
N VAL A 18 1.48 -3.28 -6.37
CA VAL A 18 1.43 -2.53 -5.11
C VAL A 18 0.36 -1.46 -5.21
N ARG A 19 -0.52 -1.35 -4.22
CA ARG A 19 -1.52 -0.29 -4.13
C ARG A 19 -1.05 0.83 -3.21
N VAL A 20 -1.39 2.05 -3.60
CA VAL A 20 -1.32 3.24 -2.75
C VAL A 20 -2.69 3.90 -2.81
N ASP A 21 -3.42 3.85 -1.70
CA ASP A 21 -4.78 4.36 -1.61
C ASP A 21 -4.84 5.54 -0.63
N ARG A 22 -5.47 6.65 -1.03
CA ARG A 22 -5.85 7.69 -0.07
C ARG A 22 -7.10 7.22 0.68
N ILE A 23 -6.98 6.90 1.96
CA ILE A 23 -8.06 6.27 2.74
C ILE A 23 -8.82 7.24 3.66
N GLY A 24 -8.44 8.52 3.66
CA GLY A 24 -9.12 9.57 4.41
C GLY A 24 -8.20 10.67 4.89
N SER A 25 -8.54 11.27 6.03
CA SER A 25 -7.75 12.29 6.71
C SER A 25 -7.83 12.15 8.22
N ALA A 26 -6.72 12.36 8.92
CA ALA A 26 -6.66 12.49 10.37
C ALA A 26 -6.34 13.95 10.72
N GLY A 27 -7.38 14.71 11.08
CA GLY A 27 -7.28 16.17 11.23
C GLY A 27 -6.97 16.82 9.87
N GLU A 28 -5.91 17.62 9.82
CA GLU A 28 -5.47 18.33 8.60
C GLU A 28 -4.56 17.50 7.69
N ARG A 29 -4.29 16.22 8.02
CA ARG A 29 -3.37 15.37 7.26
C ARG A 29 -4.11 14.26 6.53
N GLU A 30 -3.76 14.04 5.27
CA GLU A 30 -4.25 12.90 4.49
C GLU A 30 -3.69 11.59 5.04
N LEU A 31 -4.49 10.52 5.00
CA LEU A 31 -4.07 9.16 5.32
C LEU A 31 -3.91 8.35 4.04
N TRP A 32 -2.74 7.74 3.91
CA TRP A 32 -2.31 6.96 2.77
C TRP A 32 -2.01 5.53 3.21
N TRP A 33 -2.62 4.57 2.53
CA TRP A 33 -2.43 3.14 2.79
C TRP A 33 -1.64 2.51 1.65
N VAL A 34 -0.66 1.67 1.99
CA VAL A 34 0.17 0.94 1.04
C VAL A 34 -0.05 -0.55 1.27
N ALA A 35 -0.33 -1.29 0.20
CA ALA A 35 -0.61 -2.72 0.28
C ALA A 35 -0.12 -3.51 -0.93
N LEU A 36 0.29 -4.76 -0.73
CA LEU A 36 0.44 -5.72 -1.81
C LEU A 36 -0.94 -6.21 -2.24
N SER A 37 -1.19 -6.26 -3.55
CA SER A 37 -2.38 -6.92 -4.10
C SER A 37 -1.96 -8.22 -4.76
N PHE A 38 -2.71 -9.28 -4.48
CA PHE A 38 -2.46 -10.60 -5.02
C PHE A 38 -3.43 -10.93 -6.14
N ARG A 39 -3.11 -11.97 -6.93
CA ARG A 39 -3.97 -12.46 -8.02
C ARG A 39 -5.35 -12.92 -7.54
N ASP A 40 -5.47 -13.36 -6.29
CA ASP A 40 -6.72 -13.74 -5.63
C ASP A 40 -7.59 -12.53 -5.19
N GLU A 41 -7.25 -11.33 -5.66
CA GLU A 41 -7.90 -10.04 -5.37
C GLU A 41 -7.78 -9.53 -3.92
N SER A 42 -7.27 -10.33 -2.99
CA SER A 42 -7.07 -9.86 -1.63
C SER A 42 -5.76 -9.07 -1.51
N THR A 43 -5.59 -8.42 -0.35
CA THR A 43 -4.53 -7.44 -0.12
C THR A 43 -3.80 -7.70 1.18
N LYS A 44 -2.50 -7.44 1.21
CA LYS A 44 -1.69 -7.41 2.43
C LYS A 44 -1.28 -5.97 2.74
N PRO A 45 -1.68 -5.41 3.88
CA PRO A 45 -1.25 -4.07 4.28
C PRO A 45 0.25 -4.08 4.60
N GLU A 46 0.99 -3.13 4.04
CA GLU A 46 2.42 -2.97 4.29
C GLU A 46 2.72 -1.71 5.12
N GLY A 47 1.88 -0.68 5.00
CA GLY A 47 2.01 0.49 5.85
C GLY A 47 0.89 1.50 5.69
N MET A 48 0.77 2.36 6.71
CA MET A 48 -0.11 3.52 6.70
C MET A 48 0.69 4.77 7.05
N PHE A 49 0.46 5.85 6.31
CA PHE A 49 1.24 7.08 6.37
C PHE A 49 0.33 8.30 6.37
N THR A 50 0.76 9.36 7.06
CA THR A 50 0.14 10.69 6.97
C THR A 50 0.80 11.59 5.91
N ASP A 51 1.71 11.01 5.13
CA ASP A 51 2.55 11.70 4.15
C ASP A 51 2.58 10.87 2.86
N ARG A 52 2.10 11.48 1.77
CA ARG A 52 2.03 10.87 0.44
C ARG A 52 3.42 10.45 -0.07
N THR A 53 4.45 11.24 0.21
CA THR A 53 5.82 10.99 -0.26
C THR A 53 6.39 9.74 0.39
N GLN A 54 6.13 9.54 1.69
CA GLN A 54 6.56 8.34 2.41
C GLN A 54 5.81 7.09 1.92
N ALA A 55 4.50 7.21 1.67
CA ALA A 55 3.72 6.12 1.08
C ALA A 55 4.24 5.72 -0.31
N LEU A 56 4.50 6.71 -1.18
CA LEU A 56 5.06 6.50 -2.51
C LEU A 56 6.46 5.88 -2.49
N LYS A 57 7.31 6.30 -1.54
CA LYS A 57 8.64 5.72 -1.37
C LYS A 57 8.57 4.23 -1.05
N LEU A 58 7.78 3.84 -0.03
CA LEU A 58 7.60 2.43 0.31
C LEU A 58 7.01 1.65 -0.87
N ALA A 59 6.03 2.22 -1.56
CA ALA A 59 5.41 1.54 -2.69
C ALA A 59 6.39 1.29 -3.84
N GLY A 60 7.29 2.25 -4.11
CA GLY A 60 8.35 2.08 -5.11
C GLY A 60 9.36 1.00 -4.72
N GLU A 61 9.77 0.95 -3.46
CA GLU A 61 10.66 -0.10 -2.93
C GLU A 61 10.03 -1.50 -3.05
N LEU A 62 8.75 -1.63 -2.67
CA LEU A 62 8.00 -2.88 -2.80
C LEU A 62 7.80 -3.29 -4.26
N ALA A 63 7.44 -2.33 -5.13
CA ALA A 63 7.23 -2.59 -6.55
C ALA A 63 8.51 -3.10 -7.22
N ALA A 64 9.66 -2.52 -6.87
CA ALA A 64 10.97 -2.98 -7.34
C ALA A 64 11.31 -4.38 -6.80
N ALA A 65 11.08 -4.64 -5.50
CA ALA A 65 11.36 -5.93 -4.88
C ALA A 65 10.54 -7.08 -5.49
N TRP A 66 9.28 -6.81 -5.84
CA TRP A 66 8.37 -7.80 -6.42
C TRP A 66 8.31 -7.81 -7.95
N GLY A 67 8.97 -6.86 -8.62
CA GLY A 67 8.94 -6.75 -10.09
C GLY A 67 7.56 -6.37 -10.65
N VAL A 68 6.76 -5.61 -9.91
CA VAL A 68 5.39 -5.22 -10.27
C VAL A 68 5.24 -3.70 -10.38
N LYS A 69 4.06 -3.24 -10.80
CA LYS A 69 3.75 -1.80 -10.88
C LYS A 69 3.07 -1.28 -9.61
N VAL A 70 3.23 0.02 -9.35
CA VAL A 70 2.41 0.75 -8.36
C VAL A 70 1.12 1.20 -9.02
N ALA A 71 -0.01 0.98 -8.35
CA ALA A 71 -1.32 1.50 -8.71
C ALA A 71 -1.77 2.47 -7.62
N MET A 72 -2.02 3.74 -8.00
CA MET A 72 -2.65 4.70 -7.10
C MET A 72 -4.15 4.64 -7.30
N ALA A 73 -4.91 4.53 -6.20
CA ALA A 73 -6.31 4.88 -6.22
C ALA A 73 -6.50 6.12 -5.34
N ASP A 74 -6.93 7.21 -5.96
CA ASP A 74 -7.64 8.23 -5.19
C ASP A 74 -8.98 7.61 -4.83
N ALA A 75 -9.29 7.49 -3.53
CA ALA A 75 -10.66 7.24 -3.13
C ALA A 75 -11.50 8.35 -3.77
N ALA A 76 -12.31 7.99 -4.76
CA ALA A 76 -13.22 8.91 -5.41
C ALA A 76 -14.03 9.60 -4.32
N SER A 77 -13.99 10.93 -4.35
CA SER A 77 -14.72 11.82 -3.46
C SER A 77 -16.22 11.56 -3.51
#